data_AF-J3I2W6-F1
#
_entry.id   AF-J3I2W6-F1
#
_cell.length_a   1.000
_cell.length_b   1.000
_cell.length_c   1.000
_cell.angle_alpha   90.00
_cell.angle_beta   90.00
_cell.angle_gamma   90.00
#
_symmetry.space_group_name_H-M   'P 1'
#
loop_
_entity.id
_entity.type
_entity.pdbx_description
1 polymer ?
#
loop_
_entity_poly.entity_id
_entity_poly.type
_entity_poly.pdbx_seq_one_letter_code
_entity_poly.pdbx_strand_id
1 'polypeptide(L)'
;MRISDGNAFGRNTDQSIRGVLDALAPFVAPENIKLFDPVSLPVVQTDELTELAQSVAAAVRPKPSQPFRKEALRKLLGGHDTFGDQRGEPDPALRNAIGAISKALKSVFFHDQAVHRLAAPKKTYFPDGSYRGTVYVVTPLGERVRDLLKAEKAI
;
A
#
# COMPACT_ATOMS: atom_id res chain seq x y z
N MET A 1 -45.62 -45.77 25.88
CA MET A 1 -44.86 -46.55 26.88
C MET A 1 -43.60 -47.08 26.19
N ARG A 2 -42.40 -46.74 26.71
CA ARG A 2 -41.02 -47.05 26.22
C ARG A 2 -40.63 -46.30 24.93
N ILE A 3 -39.73 -45.31 24.88
CA ILE A 3 -38.33 -45.12 25.35
C ILE A 3 -37.32 -46.08 24.68
N SER A 4 -36.72 -45.55 23.62
CA SER A 4 -35.28 -45.45 23.30
C SER A 4 -34.48 -46.66 22.80
N ASP A 5 -34.09 -46.54 21.53
CA ASP A 5 -32.73 -46.26 21.04
C ASP A 5 -31.53 -46.99 21.65
N GLY A 6 -30.67 -47.48 20.76
CA GLY A 6 -29.30 -47.89 21.09
C GLY A 6 -28.46 -48.21 19.86
N ASN A 7 -28.25 -47.21 19.00
CA ASN A 7 -27.36 -47.28 17.84
C ASN A 7 -25.89 -47.32 18.33
N ALA A 8 -25.17 -48.39 17.99
CA ALA A 8 -23.78 -48.61 18.33
C ALA A 8 -22.88 -48.00 17.25
N PHE A 9 -22.06 -47.00 17.56
CA PHE A 9 -20.75 -46.72 16.91
C PHE A 9 -20.03 -45.58 17.63
N GLY A 10 -18.77 -45.79 18.03
CA GLY A 10 -17.83 -44.69 18.29
C GLY A 10 -17.15 -44.68 19.65
N ARG A 11 -16.16 -45.56 19.88
CA ARG A 11 -15.11 -45.38 20.91
C ARG A 11 -13.87 -46.22 20.56
N ASN A 12 -12.88 -45.70 19.82
CA ASN A 12 -11.51 -46.26 19.86
C ASN A 12 -10.36 -45.44 19.21
N THR A 13 -10.54 -44.16 18.87
CA THR A 13 -9.46 -43.34 18.24
C THR A 13 -8.83 -42.31 19.18
N ASP A 14 -9.56 -41.86 20.21
CA ASP A 14 -9.12 -40.77 21.11
C ASP A 14 -8.01 -41.20 22.11
N GLN A 15 -8.01 -42.46 22.54
CA GLN A 15 -7.00 -42.96 23.50
C GLN A 15 -5.62 -43.15 22.86
N SER A 16 -5.55 -43.43 21.56
CA SER A 16 -4.29 -43.70 20.87
C SER A 16 -3.46 -42.42 20.68
N ILE A 17 -4.10 -41.29 20.41
CA ILE A 17 -3.39 -40.01 20.17
C ILE A 17 -2.82 -39.45 21.48
N ARG A 18 -3.58 -39.54 22.59
CA ARG A 18 -3.10 -39.13 23.91
C ARG A 18 -1.91 -39.96 24.37
N GLY A 19 -1.96 -41.29 24.20
CA GLY A 19 -0.84 -42.17 24.57
C GLY A 19 0.45 -41.88 23.79
N VAL A 20 0.34 -41.49 22.51
CA VAL A 20 1.50 -41.09 21.69
C VAL A 20 2.07 -39.74 22.16
N LEU A 21 1.22 -38.77 22.49
CA LEU A 21 1.67 -37.46 22.99
C LEU A 21 2.36 -37.59 24.37
N ASP A 22 1.81 -38.41 25.27
CA ASP A 22 2.41 -38.68 26.58
C ASP A 22 3.76 -39.40 26.46
N ALA A 23 3.90 -40.31 25.48
CA ALA A 23 5.16 -41.02 25.22
C ALA A 23 6.24 -40.12 24.61
N LEU A 24 5.85 -39.06 23.89
CA LEU A 24 6.78 -38.11 23.27
C LEU A 24 7.18 -36.96 24.21
N ALA A 25 6.38 -36.68 25.24
CA ALA A 25 6.63 -35.61 26.20
C ALA A 25 8.03 -35.62 26.86
N PRO A 26 8.62 -36.77 27.27
CA PRO A 26 9.97 -36.77 27.86
C PRO A 26 11.10 -36.61 26.82
N PHE A 27 10.82 -36.69 25.52
CA PHE A 27 11.81 -36.52 24.45
C PHE A 27 11.82 -35.10 23.85
N VAL A 28 10.85 -34.26 24.20
CA VAL A 28 10.83 -32.84 23.82
C VAL A 28 11.52 -32.06 24.95
N ALA A 29 12.83 -31.85 24.81
CA ALA A 29 13.52 -30.94 25.69
C ALA A 29 12.87 -29.55 25.58
N PRO A 30 12.48 -28.89 26.68
CA PRO A 30 12.04 -27.51 26.62
C PRO A 30 13.25 -26.69 26.19
N GLU A 31 13.29 -26.30 24.92
CA GLU A 31 14.23 -25.29 24.47
C GLU A 31 13.97 -24.04 25.33
N ASN A 32 14.98 -23.63 26.09
CA ASN A 32 14.99 -22.38 26.82
C ASN A 32 15.04 -21.26 25.78
N ILE A 33 13.90 -20.94 25.17
CA ILE A 33 13.79 -19.79 24.27
C ILE A 33 14.03 -18.56 25.14
N LYS A 34 15.23 -17.97 25.01
CA LYS A 34 15.49 -16.63 25.54
C LYS A 34 14.63 -15.66 24.75
N LEU A 35 13.42 -15.41 25.27
CA LEU A 35 12.59 -14.30 24.82
C LEU A 35 13.31 -13.02 25.24
N PHE A 36 13.89 -12.33 24.27
CA PHE A 36 14.45 -11.01 24.50
C PHE A 36 13.29 -10.06 24.83
N ASP A 37 13.53 -9.17 25.80
CA ASP A 37 12.56 -8.12 26.12
C ASP A 37 12.21 -7.33 24.84
N PRO A 38 10.93 -7.00 24.62
CA PRO A 38 10.52 -6.25 23.45
C PRO A 38 11.25 -4.91 23.45
N VAL A 39 12.19 -4.76 22.52
CA VAL A 39 12.86 -3.48 22.29
C VAL A 39 11.79 -2.49 21.84
N SER A 40 11.60 -1.42 22.60
CA SER A 40 10.73 -0.31 22.20
C SER A 40 11.15 0.16 20.82
N LEU A 41 10.26 0.01 19.84
CA LEU A 41 10.45 0.57 18.51
C LEU A 41 10.75 2.08 18.66
N PRO A 42 11.70 2.64 17.91
CA PRO A 42 11.99 4.06 17.98
C PRO A 42 10.70 4.86 17.75
N VAL A 43 10.44 5.83 18.63
CA VAL A 43 9.29 6.72 18.56
C VAL A 43 9.23 7.31 17.15
N VAL A 44 8.06 7.18 16.51
CA VAL A 44 7.79 7.68 15.17
C VAL A 44 8.26 9.15 15.08
N GLN A 45 9.29 9.41 14.27
CA GLN A 45 9.72 10.77 13.92
C GLN A 45 8.56 11.46 13.21
N THR A 46 7.79 12.25 13.96
CA THR A 46 6.49 12.74 13.49
C THR A 46 6.53 14.12 12.82
N ASP A 47 7.58 14.93 12.95
CA ASP A 47 7.46 16.34 12.54
C ASP A 47 7.81 16.62 11.06
N GLU A 48 9.02 16.36 10.59
CA GLU A 48 9.45 16.92 9.30
C GLU A 48 8.68 16.35 8.09
N LEU A 49 8.41 15.04 8.07
CA LEU A 49 7.70 14.42 6.95
C LEU A 49 6.21 14.81 6.92
N THR A 50 5.62 15.10 8.08
CA THR A 50 4.22 15.51 8.19
C THR A 50 4.04 16.95 7.76
N GLU A 51 4.92 17.86 8.21
CA GLU A 51 4.95 19.26 7.77
C GLU A 51 5.21 19.38 6.26
N LEU A 52 6.13 18.56 5.74
CA LEU A 52 6.37 18.47 4.30
C LEU A 52 5.14 17.98 3.55
N ALA A 53 4.46 16.94 4.05
CA ALA A 53 3.25 16.42 3.43
C ALA A 53 2.12 17.46 3.42
N GLN A 54 1.95 18.24 4.49
CA GLN A 54 0.98 19.34 4.55
C GLN A 54 1.30 20.45 3.55
N SER A 55 2.57 20.87 3.49
CA SER A 55 3.05 21.88 2.54
C SER A 55 2.82 21.44 1.09
N VAL A 56 3.09 20.18 0.80
CA VAL A 56 2.85 19.60 -0.51
C VAL A 56 1.35 19.51 -0.81
N ALA A 57 0.53 19.01 0.12
CA ALA A 57 -0.90 18.90 -0.05
C ALA A 57 -1.55 20.26 -0.37
N ALA A 58 -1.13 21.31 0.34
CA ALA A 58 -1.56 22.68 0.09
C ALA A 58 -1.20 23.17 -1.33
N ALA A 59 0.02 22.87 -1.81
CA ALA A 59 0.47 23.27 -3.14
C ALA A 59 -0.26 22.55 -4.27
N VAL A 60 -0.56 21.25 -4.10
CA VAL A 60 -1.19 20.43 -5.16
C VAL A 60 -2.70 20.41 -5.11
N ARG A 61 -3.32 20.91 -4.04
CA ARG A 61 -4.78 20.87 -3.83
C ARG A 61 -5.55 21.33 -5.09
N PRO A 62 -6.40 20.47 -5.67
CA PRO A 62 -7.17 20.83 -6.84
C PRO A 62 -8.24 21.87 -6.48
N LYS A 63 -8.34 22.92 -7.28
CA LYS A 63 -9.45 23.88 -7.18
C LYS A 63 -10.73 23.24 -7.75
N PRO A 64 -11.94 23.65 -7.30
CA PRO A 64 -13.20 23.15 -7.85
C PRO A 64 -13.31 23.33 -9.37
N SER A 65 -12.68 24.36 -9.93
CA SER A 65 -12.62 24.64 -11.37
C SER A 65 -11.64 23.76 -12.17
N GLN A 66 -10.95 22.81 -11.54
CA GLN A 66 -9.89 22.01 -12.16
C GLN A 66 -10.18 20.49 -12.09
N PRO A 67 -11.24 19.98 -12.74
CA PRO A 67 -11.65 18.57 -12.63
C PRO A 67 -10.58 17.59 -13.12
N PHE A 68 -9.87 17.92 -14.21
CA PHE A 68 -8.78 17.08 -14.74
C PHE A 68 -7.59 16.97 -13.78
N ARG A 69 -7.31 18.02 -12.99
CA ARG A 69 -6.24 17.99 -11.99
C ARG A 69 -6.59 17.08 -10.82
N LYS A 70 -7.85 17.08 -10.39
CA LYS A 70 -8.36 16.18 -9.36
C LYS A 70 -8.24 14.72 -9.80
N GLU A 71 -8.67 14.42 -11.02
CA GLU A 71 -8.57 13.06 -11.58
C GLU A 71 -7.12 12.60 -11.72
N ALA A 72 -6.24 13.48 -12.22
CA ALA A 72 -4.82 13.18 -12.35
C ALA A 72 -4.15 12.91 -11.00
N LEU A 73 -4.44 13.71 -9.96
CA LEU A 73 -3.92 13.47 -8.61
C LEU A 73 -4.44 12.17 -8.02
N ARG A 74 -5.73 11.86 -8.20
CA ARG A 74 -6.33 10.61 -7.72
C ARG A 74 -5.65 9.39 -8.34
N LYS A 75 -5.40 9.42 -9.64
CA LYS A 75 -4.75 8.32 -10.36
C LYS A 75 -3.25 8.23 -10.06
N LEU A 76 -2.54 9.37 -9.98
CA LEU A 76 -1.11 9.45 -9.63
C LEU A 76 -0.84 8.89 -8.22
N LEU A 77 -1.64 9.32 -7.24
CA LEU A 77 -1.49 8.90 -5.84
C LEU A 77 -2.22 7.58 -5.53
N GLY A 78 -3.10 7.13 -6.42
CA GLY A 78 -3.76 5.83 -6.33
C GLY A 78 -2.87 4.66 -6.73
N GLY A 79 -1.68 4.93 -7.31
CA GLY A 79 -0.79 3.87 -7.79
C GLY A 79 -1.37 3.07 -8.95
N HIS A 80 -2.32 3.64 -9.71
CA HIS A 80 -2.96 2.94 -10.82
C HIS A 80 -1.95 2.65 -11.94
N ASP A 81 -2.03 1.40 -12.45
CA ASP A 81 -1.06 0.82 -13.39
C ASP A 81 -0.89 1.64 -14.68
N THR A 82 -1.95 2.23 -15.19
CA THR A 82 -1.91 3.17 -16.32
C THR A 82 -3.22 3.97 -16.32
N PHE A 83 -3.23 5.13 -16.97
CA PHE A 83 -4.47 5.87 -17.24
C PHE A 83 -5.36 5.20 -18.32
N GLY A 84 -5.10 3.93 -18.65
CA GLY A 84 -5.58 3.23 -19.84
C GLY A 84 -4.39 2.61 -20.56
N ASP A 85 -4.58 1.47 -21.22
CA ASP A 85 -3.56 0.82 -22.06
C ASP A 85 -3.07 1.84 -23.10
N GLN A 86 -1.87 2.40 -22.89
CA GLN A 86 -1.34 3.49 -23.70
C GLN A 86 -1.02 3.01 -25.12
N ARG A 87 -1.03 1.69 -25.40
CA ARG A 87 -0.70 1.08 -26.70
C ARG A 87 0.58 1.65 -27.33
N GLY A 88 1.52 2.11 -26.50
CA GLY A 88 2.75 2.75 -26.95
C GLY A 88 2.72 4.27 -27.09
N GLU A 89 1.57 4.95 -26.98
CA GLU A 89 1.46 6.41 -27.13
C GLU A 89 1.35 7.17 -25.80
N PRO A 90 2.15 8.23 -25.61
CA PRO A 90 2.06 9.06 -24.41
C PRO A 90 0.78 9.89 -24.43
N ASP A 91 -0.09 9.68 -23.44
CA ASP A 91 -1.32 10.47 -23.24
C ASP A 91 -1.00 11.97 -23.04
N PRO A 92 -1.41 12.85 -23.99
CA PRO A 92 -1.14 14.29 -23.91
C PRO A 92 -1.84 14.97 -22.72
N ALA A 93 -3.05 14.53 -22.36
CA ALA A 93 -3.80 15.07 -21.24
C ALA A 93 -3.10 14.72 -19.91
N LEU A 94 -2.58 13.50 -19.80
CA LEU A 94 -1.75 13.07 -18.67
C LEU A 94 -0.47 13.89 -18.58
N ARG A 95 0.28 14.03 -19.68
CA ARG A 95 1.52 14.82 -19.71
C ARG A 95 1.26 16.25 -19.23
N ASN A 96 0.18 16.86 -19.69
CA ASN A 96 -0.21 18.21 -19.30
C ASN A 96 -0.60 18.29 -17.81
N ALA A 97 -1.35 17.32 -17.31
CA ALA A 97 -1.74 17.28 -15.90
C ALA A 97 -0.55 17.05 -14.97
N ILE A 98 0.36 16.13 -15.32
CA ILE A 98 1.61 15.89 -14.58
C ILE A 98 2.51 17.14 -14.63
N GLY A 99 2.62 17.80 -15.77
CA GLY A 99 3.35 19.06 -15.90
C GLY A 99 2.78 20.16 -15.00
N ALA A 100 1.44 20.29 -14.93
CA ALA A 100 0.77 21.23 -14.05
C ALA A 100 1.00 20.90 -12.56
N ILE A 101 0.96 19.62 -12.18
CA ILE A 101 1.26 19.17 -10.82
C ILE A 101 2.73 19.46 -10.48
N SER A 102 3.67 19.14 -11.37
CA SER A 102 5.10 19.40 -11.16
C SER A 102 5.38 20.90 -11.02
N LYS A 103 4.73 21.74 -11.83
CA LYS A 103 4.81 23.21 -11.73
C LYS A 103 4.32 23.71 -10.38
N ALA A 104 3.24 23.15 -9.86
CA ALA A 104 2.74 23.51 -8.53
C ALA A 104 3.67 23.05 -7.40
N LEU A 105 4.33 21.92 -7.56
CA LEU A 105 5.29 21.39 -6.59
C LEU A 105 6.65 22.12 -6.60
N LYS A 106 6.94 22.88 -7.66
CA LYS A 106 8.17 23.66 -7.76
C LYS A 106 8.31 24.69 -6.64
N SER A 107 7.21 25.19 -6.07
CA SER A 107 7.24 26.09 -4.91
C SER A 107 7.71 25.42 -3.62
N VAL A 108 7.69 24.08 -3.56
CA VAL A 108 8.09 23.30 -2.38
C VAL A 108 9.47 22.67 -2.58
N PHE A 109 9.73 22.11 -3.76
CA PHE A 109 10.95 21.32 -4.01
C PHE A 109 11.99 22.02 -4.90
N PHE A 110 11.67 23.18 -5.48
CA PHE A 110 12.57 24.00 -6.29
C PHE A 110 13.20 23.30 -7.52
N HIS A 111 12.65 22.16 -7.96
CA HIS A 111 13.14 21.43 -9.14
C HIS A 111 12.01 20.95 -10.07
N ASP A 112 12.30 20.76 -11.35
CA ASP A 112 11.28 20.50 -12.40
C ASP A 112 10.71 19.07 -12.36
N GLN A 113 11.37 18.15 -11.67
CA GLN A 113 10.92 16.77 -11.46
C GLN A 113 10.25 16.55 -10.09
N ALA A 114 9.66 17.59 -9.50
CA ALA A 114 9.11 17.54 -8.15
C ALA A 114 8.00 16.48 -7.98
N VAL A 115 7.27 16.15 -9.04
CA VAL A 115 6.28 15.07 -9.03
C VAL A 115 6.87 13.70 -8.70
N HIS A 116 8.15 13.45 -9.02
CA HIS A 116 8.84 12.19 -8.71
C HIS A 116 9.06 11.98 -7.22
N ARG A 117 8.99 13.05 -6.41
CA ARG A 117 8.99 12.95 -4.94
C ARG A 117 7.70 12.32 -4.40
N LEU A 118 6.60 12.38 -5.16
CA LEU A 118 5.30 11.83 -4.79
C LEU A 118 5.03 10.47 -5.45
N ALA A 119 5.42 10.30 -6.70
CA ALA A 119 5.32 9.02 -7.37
C ALA A 119 6.43 8.84 -8.41
N ALA A 120 7.15 7.73 -8.32
CA ALA A 120 8.22 7.40 -9.24
C ALA A 120 7.65 6.72 -10.50
N PRO A 121 7.99 7.20 -11.71
CA PRO A 121 7.56 6.57 -12.94
C PRO A 121 8.33 5.26 -13.17
N LYS A 122 7.61 4.20 -13.49
CA LYS A 122 8.14 2.89 -13.89
C LYS A 122 7.60 2.55 -15.28
N LYS A 123 8.50 2.56 -16.26
CA LYS A 123 8.15 2.11 -17.62
C LYS A 123 7.85 0.62 -17.60
N THR A 124 6.78 0.26 -18.27
CA THR A 124 6.35 -1.12 -18.47
C THR A 124 6.40 -1.44 -19.95
N TYR A 125 6.68 -2.71 -20.24
CA TYR A 125 6.87 -3.23 -21.57
C TYR A 125 6.05 -4.50 -21.72
N PHE A 126 5.61 -4.78 -22.94
CA PHE A 126 5.05 -6.07 -23.30
C PHE A 126 6.15 -7.14 -23.39
N PRO A 127 5.81 -8.44 -23.40
CA PRO A 127 6.80 -9.53 -23.50
C PRO A 127 7.67 -9.47 -24.76
N ASP A 128 7.18 -8.82 -25.82
CA ASP A 128 7.92 -8.59 -27.08
C ASP A 128 8.90 -7.41 -27.01
N GLY A 129 9.01 -6.74 -25.85
CA GLY A 129 9.87 -5.58 -25.63
C GLY A 129 9.28 -4.24 -26.07
N SER A 130 8.08 -4.22 -26.65
CA SER A 130 7.40 -2.98 -27.02
C SER A 130 6.92 -2.20 -25.78
N TYR A 131 6.92 -0.87 -25.87
CA TYR A 131 6.50 -0.01 -24.75
C TYR A 131 5.01 -0.16 -24.48
N ARG A 132 4.66 -0.53 -23.25
CA ARG A 132 3.28 -0.73 -22.81
C ARG A 132 2.69 0.52 -22.17
N GLY A 133 3.48 1.23 -21.37
CA GLY A 133 2.99 2.37 -20.61
C GLY A 133 3.90 2.71 -19.43
N THR A 134 3.50 3.70 -18.65
CA THR A 134 4.20 4.10 -17.42
C THR A 134 3.28 3.93 -16.22
N VAL A 135 3.68 3.09 -15.28
CA VAL A 135 3.08 2.94 -13.95
C VAL A 135 3.70 3.98 -13.03
N TYR A 136 2.93 4.54 -12.10
CA TYR A 136 3.46 5.43 -11.08
C TYR A 136 3.44 4.73 -9.73
N VAL A 137 4.63 4.49 -9.17
CA VAL A 137 4.78 3.90 -7.84
C VAL A 137 4.78 5.01 -6.82
N VAL A 138 3.78 5.02 -5.93
CA VAL A 138 3.61 6.06 -4.91
C VAL A 138 4.73 5.95 -3.87
N THR A 139 5.31 7.09 -3.51
CA THR A 139 6.34 7.17 -2.44
C THR A 139 5.69 7.30 -1.06
N PRO A 140 6.42 7.08 0.04
CA PRO A 140 5.88 7.31 1.39
C PRO A 140 5.35 8.74 1.62
N LEU A 141 5.98 9.74 1.00
CA LEU A 141 5.49 11.11 1.00
C LEU A 141 4.18 11.24 0.18
N GLY A 142 4.13 10.61 -0.99
CA GLY A 142 2.93 10.56 -1.82
C GLY A 142 1.73 9.92 -1.11
N GLU A 143 1.96 8.86 -0.34
CA GLU A 143 0.94 8.21 0.47
C GLU A 143 0.38 9.15 1.54
N ARG A 144 1.23 9.84 2.29
CA ARG A 144 0.77 10.83 3.28
C ARG A 144 -0.02 11.97 2.65
N VAL A 145 0.46 12.50 1.51
CA VAL A 145 -0.25 13.55 0.77
C VAL A 145 -1.61 13.06 0.27
N ARG A 146 -1.69 11.81 -0.21
CA ARG A 146 -2.95 11.17 -0.61
C ARG A 146 -3.93 11.14 0.55
N ASP A 147 -3.47 10.70 1.72
CA ASP A 147 -4.33 10.48 2.86
C ASP A 147 -4.85 11.82 3.42
N LEU A 148 -4.02 12.87 3.41
CA LEU A 148 -4.43 14.25 3.70
C LEU A 148 -5.50 14.75 2.70
N LEU A 149 -5.26 14.61 1.39
CA LEU A 149 -6.20 15.08 0.37
C LEU A 149 -7.53 14.30 0.38
N LYS A 150 -7.51 13.00 0.74
CA LYS A 150 -8.72 12.20 0.95
C LYS A 150 -9.50 12.66 2.18
N ALA A 151 -8.81 12.91 3.29
CA ALA A 151 -9.43 13.41 4.52
C ALA A 151 -10.14 14.75 4.29
N GLU A 152 -9.55 15.62 3.46
CA GLU A 152 -10.14 16.90 3.05
C GLU A 152 -11.21 16.79 1.95
N LYS A 153 -11.53 15.58 1.46
CA LYS A 153 -12.42 15.33 0.30
C LYS A 153 -11.99 16.05 -0.98
N ALA A 154 -10.70 16.37 -1.10
CA ALA A 154 -10.13 17.04 -2.26
C ALA A 154 -9.93 16.07 -3.45
N ILE A 155 -9.64 14.79 -3.18
CA ILE A 155 -9.55 13.69 -4.17
C ILE A 155 -10.39 12.49 -3.78
#